data_AF-A0A926X0J4-F1
#
_entry.id   AF-A0A926X0J4-F1
#
_cell.length_a   1.000
_cell.length_b   1.000
_cell.length_c   1.000
_cell.angle_alpha   90.00
_cell.angle_beta   90.00
_cell.angle_gamma   90.00
#
_symmetry.space_group_name_H-M   'P 1'
#
loop_
_entity.id
_entity.type
_entity.pdbx_description
1 polymer ?
#
loop_
_entity_poly.entity_id
_entity_poly.type
_entity_poly.pdbx_seq_one_letter_code
_entity_poly.pdbx_strand_id
1 'polypeptide(L)'
;MSWLERISVQESSDQGEQTLAKSMEPGLTGQYDWELREKAGIHTPPPPPECMGLEGEYDPCGLAKRVALALDHDPIIDDLKTLEIIQIGRAIALKGQVADASVLSRIVEVVSAVDGTDTVDVNRVTVA
;
A
#
# COMPACT_ATOMS: atom_id res chain seq x y z
N MET A 1 -0.27 -17.15 8.46
CA MET A 1 -0.89 -15.84 8.67
C MET A 1 -0.55 -15.02 7.45
N SER A 2 -1.56 -14.61 6.69
CA SER A 2 -1.39 -13.80 5.47
C SER A 2 -0.99 -12.37 5.86
N TRP A 3 -0.41 -11.62 4.93
CA TRP A 3 -0.20 -10.18 5.11
C TRP A 3 -1.51 -9.41 5.32
N LEU A 4 -2.64 -9.87 4.76
CA LEU A 4 -3.95 -9.24 4.91
C LEU A 4 -4.45 -9.22 6.36
N GLU A 5 -4.04 -10.19 7.17
CA GLU A 5 -4.40 -10.27 8.59
C GLU A 5 -3.59 -9.30 9.47
N ARG A 6 -2.62 -8.58 8.88
CA ARG A 6 -1.64 -7.74 9.57
C ARG A 6 -1.66 -6.28 9.09
N ILE A 7 -2.84 -5.84 8.68
CA ILE A 7 -3.10 -4.46 8.24
C ILE A 7 -3.75 -3.67 9.38
N SER A 8 -3.18 -2.50 9.66
CA SER A 8 -3.78 -1.48 10.51
C SER A 8 -3.96 -0.19 9.74
N VAL A 9 -5.02 0.57 10.03
CA VAL A 9 -5.25 1.89 9.44
C VAL A 9 -5.15 2.97 10.51
N GLN A 10 -4.39 4.02 10.21
CA GLN A 10 -4.38 5.24 11.00
C GLN A 10 -4.92 6.38 10.14
N GLU A 11 -5.86 7.15 10.71
CA GLU A 11 -6.35 8.37 10.09
C GLU A 11 -5.20 9.38 10.00
N SER A 12 -4.93 9.88 8.79
CA SER A 12 -4.01 11.01 8.62
C SER A 12 -4.74 12.29 9.03
N SER A 13 -4.21 13.04 9.98
CA SER A 13 -4.74 14.37 10.31
C SER A 13 -4.40 15.36 9.19
N ASP A 14 -5.43 15.69 8.41
CA ASP A 14 -5.62 16.94 7.66
C ASP A 14 -4.68 17.28 6.47
N GLN A 15 -5.29 17.66 5.34
CA GLN A 15 -5.05 18.90 4.57
C GLN A 15 -5.89 18.79 3.26
N GLY A 16 -7.05 19.47 3.27
CA GLY A 16 -7.89 19.69 2.09
C GLY A 16 -7.20 20.60 1.06
N GLU A 17 -7.73 20.58 -0.17
CA GLU A 17 -7.44 21.48 -1.28
C GLU A 17 -6.26 21.21 -2.26
N GLN A 18 -5.30 20.31 -1.99
CA GLN A 18 -4.36 19.85 -3.06
C GLN A 18 -4.77 18.49 -3.69
N THR A 19 -5.92 17.96 -3.27
CA THR A 19 -6.17 16.52 -3.21
C THR A 19 -6.61 15.90 -4.54
N LEU A 20 -7.34 16.59 -5.42
CA LEU A 20 -8.03 15.92 -6.54
C LEU A 20 -7.08 15.44 -7.67
N ALA A 21 -6.09 16.26 -8.04
CA ALA A 21 -5.11 15.90 -9.08
C ALA A 21 -4.07 14.88 -8.56
N LYS A 22 -3.62 15.07 -7.31
CA LYS A 22 -2.73 14.13 -6.61
C LYS A 22 -3.40 12.77 -6.38
N SER A 23 -4.71 12.79 -6.13
CA SER A 23 -5.55 11.60 -5.96
C SER A 23 -5.78 10.81 -7.26
N MET A 24 -5.16 11.18 -8.38
CA MET A 24 -5.16 10.34 -9.59
C MET A 24 -3.76 9.89 -10.03
N GLU A 25 -2.74 10.18 -9.23
CA GLU A 25 -1.38 9.74 -9.50
C GLU A 25 -1.20 8.24 -9.19
N PRO A 26 -0.45 7.52 -10.04
CA PRO A 26 -0.26 6.06 -9.95
C PRO A 26 0.63 5.64 -8.79
N GLY A 27 1.18 6.58 -8.01
CA GLY A 27 2.10 6.28 -6.91
C GLY A 27 3.58 6.37 -7.30
N LEU A 28 4.44 5.78 -6.47
CA LEU A 28 5.91 5.95 -6.46
C LEU A 28 6.61 5.52 -7.75
N THR A 29 6.13 4.48 -8.44
CA THR A 29 6.74 3.98 -9.67
C THR A 29 6.28 4.69 -10.94
N GLY A 30 5.26 5.55 -10.85
CA GLY A 30 4.67 6.15 -12.05
C GLY A 30 3.86 5.17 -12.90
N GLN A 31 3.71 3.91 -12.48
CA GLN A 31 3.09 2.86 -13.27
C GLN A 31 1.63 2.63 -12.84
N TYR A 32 0.71 2.79 -13.79
CA TYR A 32 -0.72 2.57 -13.56
C TYR A 32 -1.08 1.09 -13.67
N ASP A 33 -1.87 0.61 -12.71
CA ASP A 33 -2.64 -0.62 -12.86
C ASP A 33 -3.93 -0.33 -13.63
N TRP A 34 -3.83 -0.34 -14.97
CA TRP A 34 -4.90 0.12 -15.86
C TRP A 34 -6.18 -0.71 -15.72
N GLU A 35 -6.05 -2.01 -15.50
CA GLU A 35 -7.19 -2.91 -15.34
C GLU A 35 -7.94 -2.57 -14.04
N LEU A 36 -7.21 -2.36 -12.94
CA LEU A 36 -7.81 -1.98 -11.68
C LEU A 36 -8.45 -0.59 -11.74
N ARG A 37 -7.83 0.36 -12.45
CA ARG A 37 -8.35 1.71 -12.67
C ARG A 37 -9.64 1.69 -13.48
N GLU A 38 -9.74 0.82 -14.48
CA GLU A 38 -10.94 0.62 -15.29
C GLU A 38 -12.09 0.08 -14.42
N LYS A 39 -11.82 -0.93 -13.59
CA LYS A 39 -12.81 -1.46 -12.62
C LYS A 39 -13.27 -0.39 -11.64
N ALA A 40 -12.33 0.40 -11.11
CA ALA A 40 -12.63 1.52 -10.23
C ALA A 40 -13.48 2.62 -10.91
N GLY A 41 -13.29 2.82 -12.21
CA GLY A 41 -14.05 3.77 -13.02
C GLY A 41 -15.54 3.44 -13.17
N ILE A 42 -15.97 2.23 -12.79
CA ILE A 42 -17.39 1.84 -12.72
C ILE A 42 -18.10 2.61 -11.58
N HIS A 43 -17.37 3.02 -10.55
CA HIS A 43 -17.90 3.79 -9.43
C HIS A 43 -17.97 5.29 -9.76
N THR A 44 -19.02 5.97 -9.28
CA THR A 44 -19.21 7.41 -9.47
C THR A 44 -19.39 8.11 -8.11
N PRO A 45 -18.42 8.93 -7.66
CA PRO A 45 -17.10 9.16 -8.28
C PRO A 45 -16.19 7.92 -8.16
N PRO A 46 -15.16 7.78 -9.02
CA PRO A 46 -14.17 6.71 -8.89
C PRO A 46 -13.44 6.82 -7.55
N PRO A 47 -13.15 5.69 -6.86
CA PRO A 47 -12.41 5.75 -5.62
C PRO A 47 -10.99 6.28 -5.87
N PRO A 48 -10.46 7.06 -4.92
CA PRO A 48 -9.07 7.49 -4.98
C PRO A 48 -8.14 6.26 -4.83
N PRO A 49 -6.93 6.25 -5.42
CA PRO A 49 -5.97 5.15 -5.35
C PRO A 49 -5.73 4.62 -3.93
N GLU A 50 -5.62 5.50 -2.94
CA GLU A 50 -5.46 5.13 -1.53
C GLU A 50 -6.65 4.36 -0.95
N CYS A 51 -7.86 4.64 -1.45
CA CYS A 51 -9.08 3.97 -1.05
C CYS A 51 -9.57 2.96 -2.10
N MET A 52 -8.70 2.55 -3.03
CA MET A 52 -9.05 1.57 -4.06
C MET A 52 -8.77 0.17 -3.53
N GLY A 53 -9.82 -0.63 -3.39
CA GLY A 53 -9.78 -2.02 -2.97
C GLY A 53 -9.22 -2.98 -4.02
N LEU A 54 -9.33 -4.28 -3.79
CA LEU A 54 -8.70 -5.32 -4.61
C LEU A 54 -9.37 -5.45 -5.99
N GLU A 55 -10.67 -5.15 -6.09
CA GLU A 55 -11.43 -5.22 -7.33
C GLU A 55 -11.87 -3.84 -7.84
N GLY A 56 -11.25 -2.78 -7.32
CA GLY A 56 -11.56 -1.40 -7.68
C GLY A 56 -12.69 -0.77 -6.87
N GLU A 57 -13.23 -1.47 -5.85
CA GLU A 57 -14.22 -0.90 -4.93
C GLU A 57 -13.65 0.19 -4.03
N TYR A 58 -14.53 1.04 -3.48
CA TYR A 58 -14.14 1.97 -2.43
C TYR A 58 -13.90 1.21 -1.11
N ASP A 59 -12.67 1.23 -0.64
CA ASP A 59 -12.23 0.63 0.62
C ASP A 59 -11.22 1.55 1.31
N PRO A 60 -11.50 2.06 2.53
CA PRO A 60 -10.57 2.94 3.25
C PRO A 60 -9.21 2.29 3.55
N CYS A 61 -9.13 0.96 3.54
CA CYS A 61 -7.90 0.18 3.72
C CYS A 61 -7.41 -0.43 2.40
N GLY A 62 -7.94 0.00 1.26
CA GLY A 62 -7.76 -0.64 -0.04
C GLY A 62 -6.30 -0.71 -0.48
N LEU A 63 -5.55 0.39 -0.32
CA LEU A 63 -4.12 0.41 -0.60
C LEU A 63 -3.36 -0.61 0.25
N ALA A 64 -3.60 -0.64 1.57
CA ALA A 64 -2.95 -1.62 2.44
C ALA A 64 -3.25 -3.07 2.03
N LYS A 65 -4.49 -3.36 1.62
CA LYS A 65 -4.88 -4.70 1.15
C LYS A 65 -4.17 -5.08 -0.14
N ARG A 66 -4.06 -4.15 -1.09
CA ARG A 66 -3.31 -4.37 -2.34
C ARG A 66 -1.82 -4.59 -2.07
N VAL A 67 -1.26 -3.82 -1.14
CA VAL A 67 0.13 -4.01 -0.67
C VAL A 67 0.31 -5.38 -0.03
N ALA A 68 -0.58 -5.77 0.89
CA ALA A 68 -0.52 -7.08 1.51
C ALA A 68 -0.60 -8.22 0.49
N LEU A 69 -1.51 -8.12 -0.48
CA LEU A 69 -1.63 -9.10 -1.55
C LEU A 69 -0.37 -9.18 -2.42
N ALA A 70 0.24 -8.03 -2.74
CA ALA A 70 1.49 -7.99 -3.49
C ALA A 70 2.66 -8.64 -2.72
N LEU A 71 2.71 -8.45 -1.40
CA LEU A 71 3.70 -9.08 -0.52
C LEU A 71 3.45 -10.59 -0.38
N ASP A 72 2.19 -11.04 -0.30
CA ASP A 72 1.83 -12.46 -0.28
C ASP A 72 2.19 -13.18 -1.60
N HIS A 73 2.27 -12.46 -2.73
CA HIS A 73 2.66 -13.02 -4.03
C HIS A 73 4.18 -13.07 -4.27
N ASP A 74 4.99 -12.46 -3.41
CA ASP A 74 6.44 -12.49 -3.54
C ASP A 74 7.06 -13.65 -2.73
N PRO A 75 7.68 -14.65 -3.38
CA PRO A 75 8.14 -15.87 -2.72
C PRO A 75 9.33 -15.68 -1.77
N ILE A 76 9.92 -14.48 -1.71
CA ILE A 76 11.03 -14.16 -0.80
C ILE A 76 10.48 -13.67 0.55
N ILE A 77 9.29 -13.08 0.56
CA ILE A 77 8.75 -12.31 1.70
C ILE A 77 7.33 -12.73 2.11
N ASP A 78 6.73 -13.69 1.41
CA ASP A 78 5.40 -14.25 1.71
C ASP A 78 5.30 -14.85 3.12
N ASP A 79 6.31 -15.60 3.58
CA ASP A 79 6.28 -16.24 4.91
C ASP A 79 6.70 -15.30 6.05
N LEU A 80 7.05 -14.04 5.76
CA LEU A 80 7.52 -13.10 6.77
C LEU A 80 6.36 -12.65 7.67
N LYS A 81 6.40 -13.02 8.95
CA LYS A 81 5.33 -12.77 9.96
C LYS A 81 5.67 -11.69 10.98
N THR A 82 6.87 -11.13 10.92
CA THR A 82 7.43 -10.21 11.91
C THR A 82 7.17 -8.74 11.59
N LEU A 83 6.41 -8.46 10.53
CA LEU A 83 6.04 -7.11 10.09
C LEU A 83 4.52 -6.93 10.02
N GLU A 84 4.12 -5.70 10.31
CA GLU A 84 2.76 -5.17 10.22
C GLU A 84 2.75 -4.03 9.19
N ILE A 85 1.68 -3.95 8.40
CA ILE A 85 1.44 -2.89 7.42
C ILE A 85 0.49 -1.87 8.06
N ILE A 86 0.90 -0.60 8.06
CA ILE A 86 0.09 0.49 8.58
C ILE A 86 -0.15 1.49 7.46
N GLN A 87 -1.42 1.67 7.07
CA GLN A 87 -1.77 2.70 6.10
C GLN A 87 -2.10 4.02 6.80
N ILE A 88 -1.50 5.08 6.30
CA ILE A 88 -1.62 6.47 6.75
C ILE A 88 -1.97 7.30 5.51
N GLY A 89 -3.25 7.30 5.11
CA GLY A 89 -3.70 7.91 3.86
C GLY A 89 -3.06 7.23 2.64
N ARG A 90 -2.23 7.97 1.89
CA ARG A 90 -1.43 7.48 0.74
C ARG A 90 -0.06 6.90 1.15
N ALA A 91 0.31 6.98 2.42
CA ALA A 91 1.58 6.46 2.93
C ALA A 91 1.40 5.07 3.56
N ILE A 92 2.39 4.21 3.37
CA ILE A 92 2.47 2.89 3.98
C ILE A 92 3.66 2.89 4.95
N ALA A 93 3.38 2.73 6.23
CA ALA A 93 4.38 2.54 7.26
C ALA A 93 4.51 1.04 7.59
N LEU A 94 5.74 0.55 7.61
CA LEU A 94 6.07 -0.81 8.00
C LEU A 94 6.59 -0.80 9.43
N LYS A 95 6.10 -1.73 10.25
CA LYS A 95 6.49 -1.84 11.66
C LYS A 95 6.85 -3.27 12.00
N GLY A 96 7.97 -3.45 12.70
CA GLY A 96 8.38 -4.74 13.25
C GLY A 96 9.86 -5.03 13.01
N GLN A 97 10.19 -6.27 12.67
CA GLN A 97 11.57 -6.72 12.49
C GLN A 97 11.76 -7.49 11.18
N VAL A 98 12.92 -7.35 10.56
CA VAL A 98 13.38 -8.18 9.44
C VAL A 98 14.72 -8.83 9.77
N ALA A 99 14.99 -9.98 9.15
CA ALA A 99 16.24 -10.70 9.34
C ALA A 99 17.43 -10.08 8.58
N ASP A 100 17.17 -9.34 7.49
CA ASP A 100 18.22 -8.82 6.62
C ASP A 100 17.78 -7.52 5.91
N ALA A 101 18.75 -6.65 5.59
CA ALA A 101 18.50 -5.41 4.86
C ALA A 101 18.04 -5.64 3.41
N SER A 102 18.45 -6.76 2.80
CA SER A 102 18.02 -7.16 1.45
C SER A 102 16.53 -7.50 1.44
N VAL A 103 16.03 -8.15 2.50
CA VAL A 103 14.60 -8.43 2.69
C VAL A 103 13.81 -7.13 2.81
N LEU A 104 14.30 -6.17 3.61
CA LEU A 104 13.66 -4.85 3.71
C LEU A 104 13.62 -4.14 2.36
N SER A 105 14.72 -4.17 1.61
CA SER A 105 14.82 -3.53 0.30
C SER A 105 13.81 -4.13 -0.68
N ARG A 106 13.65 -5.47 -0.67
CA ARG A 106 12.67 -6.16 -1.51
C ARG A 106 11.23 -5.79 -1.13
N ILE A 107 10.92 -5.69 0.16
CA ILE A 107 9.61 -5.25 0.62
C ILE A 107 9.33 -3.84 0.12
N VAL A 108 10.27 -2.90 0.28
CA VAL A 108 10.10 -1.51 -0.20
C VAL A 108 9.87 -1.46 -1.70
N GLU A 109 10.57 -2.28 -2.48
CA GLU A 109 10.38 -2.39 -3.93
C GLU A 109 8.94 -2.83 -4.27
N VAL A 110 8.46 -3.91 -3.65
CA VAL A 110 7.10 -4.44 -3.88
C VAL A 110 6.04 -3.42 -3.46
N VAL A 111 6.17 -2.81 -2.28
CA VAL A 111 5.21 -1.81 -1.77
C VAL A 111 5.17 -0.57 -2.67
N SER A 112 6.34 -0.12 -3.14
CA SER A 112 6.44 1.07 -4.01
C SER A 112 5.83 0.84 -5.40
N ALA A 113 5.82 -0.41 -5.86
CA ALA A 113 5.22 -0.79 -7.14
C ALA A 113 3.69 -0.82 -7.14
N VAL A 114 3.05 -0.80 -5.96
CA VAL A 114 1.60 -0.80 -5.84
C VAL A 114 1.03 0.58 -6.18
N ASP A 115 0.03 0.58 -7.07
CA ASP A 115 -0.62 1.81 -7.53
C ASP A 115 -1.18 2.63 -6.35
N GLY A 116 -0.88 3.92 -6.29
CA GLY A 116 -1.37 4.82 -5.24
C GLY A 116 -0.51 4.91 -3.97
N THR A 117 0.54 4.09 -3.84
CA THR A 117 1.54 4.26 -2.78
C THR A 117 2.34 5.54 -3.06
N ASP A 118 2.27 6.53 -2.17
CA ASP A 118 3.00 7.80 -2.31
C ASP A 118 4.31 7.79 -1.51
N THR A 119 4.30 7.18 -0.33
CA THR A 119 5.45 7.15 0.59
C THR A 119 5.50 5.80 1.29
N VAL A 120 6.71 5.23 1.47
CA VAL A 120 6.97 4.04 2.28
C VAL A 120 7.84 4.42 3.47
N ASP A 121 7.31 4.33 4.69
CA ASP A 121 8.04 4.58 5.93
C ASP A 121 8.55 3.26 6.53
N VAL A 122 9.86 3.14 6.69
CA VAL A 122 10.53 1.98 7.30
C VAL A 122 11.24 2.32 8.62
N ASN A 123 11.02 3.52 9.17
CA ASN A 123 11.68 3.98 10.40
C ASN A 123 11.31 3.13 11.63
N ARG A 124 10.19 2.41 11.55
CA ARG A 124 9.69 1.50 12.61
C ARG A 124 10.05 0.03 12.34
N VAL A 125 10.92 -0.23 11.36
CA VAL A 125 11.47 -1.56 11.08
C VAL A 125 12.88 -1.67 11.63
N THR A 126 13.11 -2.69 12.45
CA THR A 126 14.45 -3.04 12.93
C THR A 126 15.04 -4.15 12.07
N VAL A 127 16.28 -4.00 11.62
CA VAL A 127 17.06 -5.10 11.02
C VAL A 127 17.82 -5.79 12.15
N ALA A 128 17.66 -7.12 12.27
CA ALA A 128 18.29 -7.94 13.30
C ALA A 128 19.80 -8.13 13.09
#